data_AF-H9ZVF9-F1
#
_entry.id   AF-H9ZVF9-F1
#
_cell.length_a   1.000
_cell.length_b   1.000
_cell.length_c   1.000
_cell.angle_alpha   90.00
_cell.angle_beta   90.00
_cell.angle_gamma   90.00
#
_symmetry.space_group_name_H-M   'P 1'
#
loop_
_entity.id
_entity.type
_entity.pdbx_description
1 polymer ?
#
loop_
_entity_poly.entity_id
_entity_poly.type
_entity_poly.pdbx_seq_one_letter_code
_entity_poly.pdbx_strand_id
1 'polypeptide(L)'
;MQRGVKVYLLTTAEGLTHRASYTPSLALAGVAVRYAPRVEGEFLVVDRKMALVLKRDYIGHALEEAKPAPLVERFYFAFLQGVPFAVEDWVHRLYIREYAKGGGR
;
A
#
# COMPACT_ATOMS: atom_id res chain seq x y z
N MET A 1 3.13 6.97 -21.46
CA MET A 1 3.10 5.49 -21.59
C MET A 1 3.39 4.86 -20.24
N GLN A 2 2.38 4.29 -19.58
CA GLN A 2 2.64 3.33 -18.50
C GLN A 2 3.27 2.10 -19.16
N ARG A 3 4.55 1.82 -18.88
CA ARG A 3 5.14 0.52 -19.23
C ARG A 3 4.33 -0.52 -18.45
N GLY A 4 3.84 -1.60 -19.06
CA GLY A 4 2.94 -2.61 -18.49
C GLY A 4 3.50 -3.41 -17.31
N VAL A 5 4.09 -2.74 -16.33
CA VAL A 5 4.66 -3.27 -15.10
C VAL A 5 3.52 -3.63 -14.17
N LYS A 6 3.49 -4.88 -13.73
CA LYS A 6 2.53 -5.33 -12.72
C LYS A 6 3.01 -4.89 -11.35
N VAL A 7 2.20 -4.09 -10.67
CA VAL A 7 2.50 -3.61 -9.32
C VAL A 7 1.54 -4.26 -8.34
N TYR A 8 2.07 -4.66 -7.19
CA TYR A 8 1.32 -5.18 -6.05
C TYR A 8 1.66 -4.31 -4.84
N LEU A 9 0.65 -3.91 -4.09
CA LEU A 9 0.81 -3.05 -2.92
C LEU A 9 0.19 -3.72 -1.70
N LEU A 10 0.99 -3.92 -0.66
CA LEU A 10 0.52 -4.26 0.67
C LEU A 10 0.73 -3.05 1.58
N THR A 11 -0.33 -2.58 2.23
CA THR A 11 -0.26 -1.43 3.14
C THR A 11 -1.06 -1.68 4.42
N THR A 12 -1.10 -0.71 5.32
CA THR A 12 -1.96 -0.75 6.51
C THR A 12 -3.30 -0.05 6.25
N ALA A 13 -4.29 -0.28 7.10
CA ALA A 13 -5.56 0.46 7.03
C ALA A 13 -5.36 1.99 7.16
N GLU A 14 -4.38 2.40 7.96
CA GLU A 14 -3.98 3.81 8.07
C GLU A 14 -3.40 4.32 6.75
N GLY A 15 -2.53 3.54 6.11
CA GLY A 15 -1.96 3.87 4.80
C GLY A 15 -3.02 4.07 3.70
N LEU A 16 -4.18 3.40 3.78
CA LEU A 16 -5.30 3.60 2.85
C LEU A 16 -6.04 4.92 3.05
N THR A 17 -6.13 5.39 4.29
CA THR A 17 -6.97 6.54 4.67
C THR A 17 -6.17 7.82 4.85
N HIS A 18 -4.83 7.73 4.84
CA HIS A 18 -3.95 8.87 4.95
C HIS A 18 -4.18 9.86 3.79
N ARG A 19 -4.29 11.16 4.11
CA ARG A 19 -4.63 12.22 3.13
C ARG A 19 -3.68 12.32 1.93
N ALA A 20 -2.42 11.94 2.13
CA ALA A 20 -1.39 11.95 1.08
C ALA A 20 -1.20 10.57 0.42
N SER A 21 -2.10 9.62 0.68
CA SER A 21 -2.03 8.29 0.09
C SER A 21 -2.45 8.31 -1.36
N TYR A 22 -1.58 7.79 -2.23
CA TYR A 22 -1.90 7.55 -3.64
C TYR A 22 -2.56 6.18 -3.86
N THR A 23 -2.85 5.43 -2.79
CA THR A 23 -3.36 4.06 -2.89
C THR A 23 -4.66 3.95 -3.71
N PRO A 24 -5.67 4.84 -3.54
CA PRO A 24 -6.87 4.80 -4.39
C PRO A 24 -6.55 5.00 -5.88
N SER A 25 -5.68 5.94 -6.21
CA SER A 25 -5.26 6.21 -7.59
C SER A 25 -4.48 5.04 -8.19
N LEU A 26 -3.65 4.36 -7.39
CA LEU A 26 -2.94 3.15 -7.82
C LEU A 26 -3.92 2.01 -8.11
N ALA A 27 -4.90 1.79 -7.23
CA ALA A 27 -5.93 0.77 -7.46
C ALA A 27 -6.74 1.03 -8.74
N LEU A 28 -7.12 2.30 -9.01
CA LEU A 28 -7.76 2.70 -10.27
C LEU A 28 -6.88 2.46 -11.51
N ALA A 29 -5.55 2.55 -11.36
CA ALA A 29 -4.59 2.24 -12.41
C ALA A 29 -4.35 0.72 -12.59
N GLY A 30 -5.10 -0.14 -11.90
CA GLY A 30 -5.00 -1.60 -12.01
C GLY A 30 -3.94 -2.23 -11.10
N VAL A 31 -3.41 -1.50 -10.12
CA VAL A 31 -2.52 -2.06 -9.10
C VAL A 31 -3.32 -2.97 -8.18
N ALA A 32 -2.82 -4.17 -7.93
CA ALA A 32 -3.42 -5.07 -6.95
C ALA A 32 -3.08 -4.60 -5.53
N VAL A 33 -4.04 -3.96 -4.88
CA VAL A 33 -3.88 -3.41 -3.53
C VAL A 33 -4.52 -4.33 -2.51
N ARG A 34 -3.78 -4.61 -1.44
CA ARG A 34 -4.29 -5.28 -0.24
C ARG A 34 -3.83 -4.52 1.00
N TYR A 35 -4.54 -4.71 2.10
CA TYR A 35 -4.15 -4.15 3.39
C TYR A 35 -4.22 -5.16 4.51
N ALA A 36 -3.37 -4.96 5.52
CA ALA A 36 -3.32 -5.77 6.73
C ALA A 36 -3.31 -4.88 7.98
N PRO A 37 -3.73 -5.38 9.15
CA PRO A 37 -3.67 -4.61 10.41
C PRO A 37 -2.24 -4.17 10.76
N ARG A 38 -1.24 -4.99 10.39
CA ARG A 38 0.18 -4.70 10.54
C ARG A 38 0.92 -5.18 9.31
N VAL A 39 1.90 -4.39 8.88
CA VAL A 39 2.88 -4.77 7.87
C VAL A 39 4.24 -4.73 8.56
N GLU A 40 4.99 -5.81 8.44
CA GLU A 40 6.28 -5.86 9.09
C GLU A 40 7.36 -5.21 8.21
N GLY A 41 7.71 -3.98 8.54
CA GLY A 41 8.70 -3.20 7.82
C GLY A 41 8.20 -2.63 6.49
N GLU A 42 8.97 -1.71 5.93
CA GLU A 42 8.67 -1.03 4.68
C GLU A 42 9.78 -1.33 3.68
N PHE A 43 9.42 -1.90 2.54
CA PHE A 43 10.38 -2.29 1.53
C PHE A 43 9.75 -2.31 0.13
N LEU A 44 10.60 -2.27 -0.88
CA LEU A 44 10.25 -2.39 -2.29
C LEU A 44 11.11 -3.48 -2.93
N VAL A 45 10.51 -4.30 -3.80
CA VAL A 45 11.23 -5.24 -4.65
C VAL A 45 10.89 -4.98 -6.11
N VAL A 46 11.90 -4.91 -6.96
CA VAL A 46 11.77 -4.74 -8.41
C VAL A 46 12.36 -5.95 -9.13
N ASP A 47 11.54 -6.60 -9.94
CA ASP A 47 11.88 -7.75 -10.80
C ASP A 47 12.62 -8.91 -10.10
N ARG A 48 12.52 -9.00 -8.76
CA ARG A 48 13.32 -9.90 -7.90
C ARG A 48 14.85 -9.72 -8.04
N LYS A 49 15.29 -8.64 -8.67
CA LYS A 49 16.70 -8.30 -8.92
C LYS A 49 17.22 -7.26 -7.95
N MET A 50 16.35 -6.33 -7.57
CA MET A 50 16.67 -5.24 -6.65
C MET A 50 15.65 -5.22 -5.53
N ALA A 51 16.12 -4.96 -4.32
CA ALA A 51 15.25 -4.69 -3.19
C ALA A 51 15.84 -3.59 -2.31
N LEU A 52 14.96 -2.73 -1.80
CA LEU A 52 15.29 -1.65 -0.89
C LEU A 52 14.43 -1.78 0.35
N VAL A 53 15.04 -1.63 1.52
CA VAL A 53 14.33 -1.55 2.80
C VAL A 53 14.44 -0.11 3.30
N LEU A 54 13.31 0.45 3.74
CA LEU A 54 13.33 1.72 4.45
C LEU A 54 13.68 1.46 5.91
N LYS A 55 14.83 1.98 6.34
CA LYS A 55 15.16 2.08 7.75
C LYS A 55 14.71 3.44 8.28
N ARG A 56 13.94 3.40 9.36
CA ARG A 56 13.52 4.58 10.11
C ARG A 56 14.33 4.63 11.40
N ASP A 57 15.38 5.45 11.40
CA ASP A 57 16.19 5.69 12.58
C ASP A 57 15.79 7.01 13.24
N TYR A 58 16.22 7.22 14.48
CA TYR A 58 15.92 8.44 15.25
C TYR A 58 16.43 9.72 14.58
N ILE A 59 17.46 9.60 13.72
CA ILE A 59 18.14 10.71 13.06
C ILE A 59 17.63 10.93 11.62
N GLY A 60 16.82 10.00 11.08
CA GLY A 60 16.27 10.14 9.73
C GLY A 60 15.80 8.84 9.09
N HIS A 61 15.47 8.93 7.81
CA HIS A 61 15.05 7.79 7.00
C HIS A 61 16.08 7.49 5.92
N ALA A 62 16.49 6.23 5.82
CA ALA A 62 17.46 5.76 4.84
C ALA A 62 16.89 4.58 4.04
N LEU A 63 17.21 4.53 2.75
CA LEU A 63 16.97 3.37 1.91
C LEU A 63 18.24 2.54 1.84
N GLU A 64 18.15 1.27 2.21
CA GLU A 64 19.28 0.33 2.14
C GLU A 64 18.98 -0.80 1.17
N GLU A 65 19.99 -1.21 0.42
CA GLU A 65 19.90 -2.40 -0.43
C GLU A 65 19.76 -3.67 0.41
N ALA A 66 18.93 -4.58 -0.07
CA ALA A 66 18.67 -5.86 0.58
C ALA A 66 18.61 -7.00 -0.43
N LYS A 67 18.72 -8.24 0.06
CA LYS A 67 18.51 -9.44 -0.76
C LYS A 67 17.02 -9.55 -1.13
N PRO A 68 16.67 -9.65 -2.42
CA PRO A 68 15.26 -9.72 -2.83
C PRO A 68 14.51 -10.96 -2.34
N ALA A 69 15.15 -12.13 -2.36
CA ALA A 69 14.49 -13.42 -2.09
C ALA A 69 13.69 -13.46 -0.77
N PRO A 70 14.26 -13.15 0.41
CA PRO A 70 13.50 -13.18 1.66
C PRO A 70 12.36 -12.15 1.71
N LEU A 71 12.53 -11.00 1.06
CA LEU A 71 11.52 -9.94 1.02
C LEU A 71 10.34 -10.31 0.11
N VAL A 72 10.61 -10.97 -1.01
CA VAL A 72 9.57 -11.51 -1.91
C VAL A 72 8.74 -12.55 -1.19
N GLU A 73 9.37 -13.48 -0.48
CA GLU A 73 8.67 -14.53 0.26
C GLU A 73 7.78 -13.93 1.36
N ARG A 74 8.35 -13.03 2.17
CA ARG A 74 7.61 -12.30 3.20
C ARG A 74 6.43 -11.52 2.63
N PHE A 75 6.65 -10.79 1.54
CA PHE A 75 5.59 -10.05 0.84
C PHE A 75 4.49 -11.00 0.36
N TYR A 76 4.86 -12.11 -0.29
CA TYR A 76 3.90 -13.06 -0.85
C TYR A 76 2.95 -13.62 0.22
N PHE A 77 3.48 -14.10 1.34
CA PHE A 77 2.66 -14.64 2.43
C PHE A 77 1.76 -13.58 3.05
N ALA A 78 2.31 -12.39 3.34
CA ALA A 78 1.54 -11.31 3.93
C ALA A 78 0.46 -10.78 2.96
N PHE A 79 0.76 -10.72 1.66
CA PHE A 79 -0.17 -10.27 0.63
C PHE A 79 -1.34 -11.25 0.47
N LEU A 80 -1.10 -12.56 0.49
CA LEU A 80 -2.17 -13.57 0.44
C LEU A 80 -3.15 -13.46 1.61
N GLN A 81 -2.65 -13.11 2.80
CA GLN A 81 -3.46 -12.92 4.01
C GLN A 81 -4.12 -11.54 4.09
N GLY A 82 -3.64 -10.56 3.31
CA GLY A 82 -4.18 -9.21 3.28
C GLY A 82 -5.60 -9.15 2.72
N VAL A 83 -6.38 -8.19 3.22
CA VAL A 83 -7.75 -7.92 2.75
C VAL A 83 -7.67 -7.16 1.42
N PRO A 84 -8.39 -7.60 0.37
CA PRO A 84 -8.49 -6.86 -0.89
C PRO A 84 -9.04 -5.45 -0.68
N PHE A 85 -8.40 -4.47 -1.31
CA PHE A 85 -8.91 -3.11 -1.38
C PHE A 85 -9.69 -2.91 -2.68
N ALA A 86 -10.95 -2.47 -2.57
CA ALA A 86 -11.77 -2.02 -3.69
C ALA A 86 -11.96 -0.50 -3.60
N VAL A 87 -11.79 0.20 -4.73
CA VAL A 87 -11.91 1.66 -4.78
C VAL A 87 -13.36 2.07 -4.51
N GLU A 88 -14.31 1.28 -4.99
CA GLU A 88 -15.75 1.49 -4.84
C GLU A 88 -16.13 1.56 -3.35
N ASP A 89 -15.63 0.61 -2.55
CA ASP A 89 -15.85 0.58 -1.10
C ASP A 89 -15.25 1.80 -0.39
N TRP A 90 -14.11 2.29 -0.89
CA TRP A 90 -13.45 3.46 -0.34
C TRP A 90 -14.19 4.76 -0.67
N VAL A 91 -14.61 4.92 -1.93
CA VAL A 91 -15.44 6.05 -2.38
C VAL A 91 -16.75 6.08 -1.60
N HIS A 92 -17.40 4.93 -1.42
CA HIS A 92 -18.63 4.82 -0.64
C HIS A 92 -18.45 5.28 0.82
N ARG A 93 -17.36 4.86 1.48
CA ARG A 93 -17.04 5.31 2.85
C ARG A 93 -16.73 6.80 2.94
N LEU A 94 -15.99 7.36 1.97
CA LEU A 94 -15.74 8.79 1.92
C LEU A 94 -17.02 9.59 1.71
N TYR A 95 -17.86 9.14 0.77
CA TYR A 95 -19.16 9.74 0.52
C TYR A 95 -20.01 9.77 1.79
N ILE A 96 -20.16 8.64 2.48
CA ILE A 96 -20.90 8.59 3.77
C ILE A 96 -20.30 9.56 4.79
N ARG A 97 -18.98 9.61 4.93
CA ARG A 97 -18.31 10.47 5.92
C ARG A 97 -18.55 11.95 5.65
N GLU A 98 -18.54 12.37 4.38
CA GLU A 98 -18.76 13.76 4.00
C GLU A 98 -20.25 14.13 4.00
N TYR A 99 -21.15 13.23 3.57
CA TYR A 99 -22.60 13.45 3.65
C TYR A 99 -23.13 13.44 5.08
N ALA A 100 -22.59 12.60 5.96
CA ALA A 100 -22.95 12.59 7.39
C ALA A 100 -22.52 13.87 8.11
N LYS A 101 -21.51 14.60 7.60
CA LYS A 101 -21.14 15.93 8.11
C LYS A 101 -22.01 17.05 7.55
N GLY A 102 -22.61 16.87 6.37
CA GLY A 102 -23.44 17.88 5.70
C GLY A 102 -24.94 17.79 5.99
N GLY A 103 -25.44 16.69 6.56
CA GLY A 103 -26.87 16.42 6.76
C GLY A 103 -27.51 17.02 8.02
N GLY A 104 -26.80 17.89 8.75
CA GLY A 104 -27.32 18.59 9.92
C GLY A 104 -27.82 19.99 9.57
N ARG A 105 -28.87 20.10 8.75
CA ARG A 105 -29.68 21.31 8.61
C ARG A 105 -31.11 20.95 8.29
#